data_AF-A0A662IFE3-F1
#
_entry.id   AF-A0A662IFE3-F1
#
_cell.length_a   1.000
_cell.length_b   1.000
_cell.length_c   1.000
_cell.angle_alpha   90.00
_cell.angle_beta   90.00
_cell.angle_gamma   90.00
#
_symmetry.space_group_name_H-M   'P 1'
#
loop_
_entity.id
_entity.type
_entity.pdbx_description
1 polymer ?
#
loop_
_entity_poly.entity_id
_entity_poly.type
_entity_poly.pdbx_seq_one_letter_code
_entity_poly.pdbx_strand_id
1 'polypeptide(L)' 'NFKWSFTDCTSFAIMKLLNLRHAFTFDENFEQAGFVKLP' A
#
# COMPACT_ATOMS: atom_id res chain seq x y z
N ASN A 1 1.13 15.85 5.67
CA ASN A 1 -0.26 15.88 5.15
C ASN A 1 -0.46 14.57 4.41
N PHE A 2 -0.71 13.47 5.13
CA PHE A 2 -0.78 12.13 4.55
C PHE A 2 -2.15 11.95 3.89
N LYS A 3 -2.21 12.28 2.61
CA LYS A 3 -3.41 12.09 1.81
C LYS A 3 -3.16 10.89 0.91
N TRP A 4 -3.94 9.83 1.10
CA TRP A 4 -3.96 8.71 0.17
C TRP A 4 -4.36 9.22 -1.21
N SER A 5 -3.58 8.82 -2.21
CA SER A 5 -3.87 9.08 -3.61
C SER A 5 -4.83 8.02 -4.17
N PHE A 6 -5.37 8.29 -5.36
CA PHE A 6 -6.14 7.28 -6.07
C PHE A 6 -5.30 6.04 -6.40
N THR A 7 -4.01 6.22 -6.71
CA THR A 7 -3.08 5.12 -7.01
C THR A 7 -2.86 4.23 -5.78
N ASP A 8 -2.76 4.80 -4.57
CA ASP A 8 -2.64 4.00 -3.34
C ASP A 8 -3.85 3.08 -3.17
N CYS A 9 -5.06 3.64 -3.33
CA CYS A 9 -6.30 2.87 -3.22
C CYS A 9 -6.41 1.73 -4.24
N THR A 10 -6.03 1.97 -5.51
CA THR A 10 -6.08 0.92 -6.53
C THR A 10 -5.01 -0.14 -6.29
N SER A 11 -3.80 0.24 -5.85
CA SER A 11 -2.78 -0.70 -5.41
C SER A 11 -3.28 -1.57 -4.26
N PHE A 12 -3.91 -1.00 -3.24
CA PHE A 12 -4.45 -1.76 -2.10
C PHE A 12 -5.51 -2.77 -2.53
N ALA A 13 -6.40 -2.40 -3.46
CA ALA A 13 -7.44 -3.30 -3.98
C ALA A 13 -6.83 -4.49 -4.73
N ILE A 14 -5.84 -4.25 -5.60
CA ILE A 14 -5.14 -5.30 -6.35
C ILE A 14 -4.36 -6.21 -5.41
N MET A 15 -3.63 -5.63 -4.44
CA MET A 15 -2.86 -6.41 -3.48
C MET A 15 -3.76 -7.31 -2.62
N LYS A 16 -4.92 -6.82 -2.17
CA LYS A 16 -5.90 -7.65 -1.46
C LYS A 16 -6.46 -8.76 -2.34
N LEU A 17 -6.79 -8.47 -3.59
CA LEU A 17 -7.29 -9.46 -4.55
C LEU A 17 -6.28 -10.58 -4.80
N LEU A 18 -5.00 -10.23 -4.90
CA LEU A 18 -3.90 -11.17 -5.17
C LEU A 18 -3.26 -11.74 -3.89
N ASN A 19 -3.80 -11.40 -2.71
CA ASN A 19 -3.26 -11.79 -1.40
C ASN A 19 -1.78 -11.42 -1.21
N LEU A 20 -1.37 -10.26 -1.73
CA LEU A 20 -0.03 -9.70 -1.57
C LEU A 20 0.04 -8.91 -0.27
N ARG A 21 1.09 -9.15 0.52
CA ARG A 21 1.33 -8.45 1.79
C ARG A 21 2.49 -7.48 1.79
N HIS A 22 3.47 -7.65 0.90
CA HIS A 22 4.69 -6.84 0.90
C HIS A 22 4.63 -5.78 -0.21
N ALA A 23 4.97 -4.53 0.13
CA ALA A 23 5.01 -3.41 -0.81
C ALA A 23 6.40 -2.78 -0.77
N PHE A 24 6.98 -2.53 -1.95
CA PHE A 24 8.22 -1.77 -2.11
C PHE A 24 7.86 -0.31 -2.39
N THR A 25 7.79 0.49 -1.33
CA THR A 25 7.42 1.92 -1.39
C THR A 25 8.34 2.71 -0.46
N PHE A 26 8.49 4.00 -0.74
CA PHE A 26 9.23 4.93 0.11
C PHE A 26 8.32 5.67 1.10
N ASP A 27 7.00 5.62 0.92
CA ASP A 27 6.02 6.29 1.77
C ASP A 27 5.44 5.39 2.86
N GLU A 28 4.66 5.99 3.76
CA GLU A 28 4.03 5.31 4.90
C GLU A 28 2.60 4.84 4.58
N ASN A 29 2.07 5.15 3.40
CA ASN A 29 0.66 4.93 3.06
C ASN A 29 0.31 3.43 3.07
N PHE A 30 1.22 2.59 2.58
CA PHE A 30 1.04 1.14 2.53
C PHE A 30 1.10 0.50 3.92
N GLU A 31 1.95 1.02 4.80
CA GLU A 31 2.01 0.57 6.21
C GLU A 31 0.72 0.92 6.95
N GLN A 32 0.20 2.13 6.76
CA GLN A 32 -1.09 2.57 7.31
C GLN A 32 -2.27 1.72 6.81
N ALA A 33 -2.20 1.26 5.56
CA ALA A 33 -3.20 0.36 4.98
C ALA A 33 -3.05 -1.11 5.43
N GLY A 34 -2.02 -1.43 6.23
CA GLY A 34 -1.78 -2.75 6.80
C GLY A 34 -0.87 -3.68 5.97
N PHE A 35 -0.15 -3.14 4.99
CA PHE A 35 0.86 -3.86 4.22
C PHE A 35 2.25 -3.74 4.88
N VAL A 36 3.13 -4.69 4.57
CA VAL A 36 4.52 -4.71 5.03
C VAL A 36 5.39 -3.94 4.03
N LYS A 37 5.95 -2.81 4.45
CA LYS A 37 6.91 -2.07 3.63
C LYS A 37 8.26 -2.79 3.59
N LEU A 38 8.79 -2.93 2.38
CA LEU A 38 10.14 -3.44 2.15
C LEU A 38 11.16 -2.29 2.12
N PRO A 39 12.45 -2.56 2.42
CA PRO A 39 13.51 -1.54 2.48
C PRO A 39 13.72 -0.78 1.18
#